data_AF-A0A368YWU9-F1
#
_entry.id   AF-A0A368YWU9-F1
#
_cell.length_a   1.000
_cell.length_b   1.000
_cell.length_c   1.000
_cell.angle_alpha   90.00
_cell.angle_beta   90.00
_cell.angle_gamma   90.00
#
_symmetry.space_group_name_H-M   'P 1'
#
loop_
_entity.id
_entity.type
_entity.pdbx_description
1 polymer ?
#
loop_
_entity_poly.entity_id
_entity_poly.type
_entity_poly.pdbx_seq_one_letter_code
_entity_poly.pdbx_strand_id
1 'polypeptide(L)'
;MEEDRYRLLQKDLNDLKKKLEKIKIEKENIFAHLRENGSDLWLNIDYRKYLKKQRELEEKISVKKREKEAEVKKQLNVLMEKRRERKTLEKLKEKETEKFIKEFLLDEQKELDEIGRQFMSGGR
;
A
#
# COMPACT_ATOMS: atom_id res chain seq x y z
N MET A 1 -0.27 5.55 10.62
CA MET A 1 -1.50 6.17 10.07
C MET A 1 -1.72 5.83 8.58
N GLU A 2 -0.84 6.21 7.65
CA GLU A 2 -1.09 5.96 6.21
C GLU A 2 -0.83 4.52 5.75
N GLU A 3 0.16 3.84 6.35
CA GLU A 3 0.40 2.41 6.11
C GLU A 3 -0.73 1.55 6.69
N ASP A 4 -1.24 1.94 7.87
CA ASP A 4 -2.40 1.27 8.49
C ASP A 4 -3.65 1.43 7.63
N ARG A 5 -3.87 2.62 7.06
CA ARG A 5 -4.94 2.87 6.09
C ARG A 5 -4.78 1.98 4.86
N TYR A 6 -3.57 1.87 4.30
CA TYR A 6 -3.32 0.98 3.16
C TYR A 6 -3.64 -0.49 3.48
N ARG A 7 -3.20 -0.99 4.64
CA ARG A 7 -3.48 -2.35 5.10
C ARG A 7 -4.99 -2.59 5.28
N LEU A 8 -5.71 -1.62 5.84
CA LEU A 8 -7.16 -1.70 6.01
C LEU A 8 -7.86 -1.78 4.65
N LEU A 9 -7.47 -0.94 3.69
CA LEU A 9 -8.02 -0.96 2.33
C LEU A 9 -7.77 -2.29 1.62
N GLN A 10 -6.58 -2.89 1.80
CA GLN A 10 -6.27 -4.22 1.26
C GLN A 10 -7.13 -5.31 1.90
N LYS A 11 -7.35 -5.25 3.21
CA LYS A 11 -8.22 -6.19 3.93
C LYS A 11 -9.66 -6.10 3.40
N ASP A 12 -10.22 -4.90 3.32
CA ASP A 12 -11.56 -4.66 2.79
C ASP A 12 -11.70 -5.19 1.36
N LEU A 13 -10.70 -4.94 0.50
CA LEU A 13 -10.68 -5.45 -0.87
C LEU A 13 -10.67 -6.99 -0.90
N ASN A 14 -9.90 -7.62 -0.02
CA ASN A 14 -9.84 -9.07 0.06
C ASN A 14 -11.18 -9.65 0.54
N ASP A 15 -11.84 -9.00 1.49
CA ASP A 15 -13.16 -9.40 1.97
C ASP A 15 -14.22 -9.28 0.87
N LEU A 16 -14.15 -8.26 0.02
CA LEU A 16 -15.02 -8.14 -1.17
C LEU A 16 -14.75 -9.27 -2.18
N LYS A 17 -13.49 -9.64 -2.43
CA LYS A 17 -13.14 -10.77 -3.30
C LYS A 17 -13.69 -12.09 -2.75
N LYS A 18 -13.55 -12.34 -1.44
CA LYS A 18 -14.13 -13.52 -0.78
C LYS A 18 -15.64 -13.56 -0.88
N LYS A 19 -16.33 -12.42 -0.75
CA LYS A 19 -17.79 -12.34 -0.92
C LYS A 19 -18.22 -12.70 -2.34
N LEU A 20 -17.52 -12.22 -3.37
CA LEU A 20 -17.80 -12.60 -4.76
C LEU A 20 -17.60 -14.09 -5.00
N GLU A 21 -16.53 -14.67 -4.44
CA GLU A 21 -16.28 -16.11 -4.59
C GLU A 21 -17.39 -16.95 -3.93
N LYS A 22 -17.84 -16.55 -2.75
CA LYS A 22 -18.99 -17.20 -2.09
C LYS A 22 -20.25 -17.14 -2.95
N ILE A 23 -20.56 -15.99 -3.53
CA ILE A 23 -21.72 -15.83 -4.43
C ILE A 23 -21.60 -16.76 -5.64
N LYS A 24 -20.40 -16.91 -6.20
CA LYS A 24 -20.16 -17.80 -7.34
C LYS A 24 -20.43 -19.27 -6.96
N ILE A 25 -19.86 -19.72 -5.84
CA ILE A 25 -20.08 -21.08 -5.31
C ILE A 25 -21.58 -21.31 -5.02
N GLU A 26 -22.25 -20.37 -4.37
CA GLU A 26 -23.69 -20.46 -4.10
C GLU A 26 -24.52 -20.59 -5.38
N LYS A 27 -24.19 -19.83 -6.43
CA LYS A 27 -24.85 -19.93 -7.73
C LYS A 27 -24.64 -21.30 -8.36
N GLU A 28 -23.41 -21.81 -8.36
CA GLU A 28 -23.07 -23.13 -8.88
C GLU A 28 -23.86 -24.24 -8.16
N ASN A 29 -23.96 -24.17 -6.83
CA ASN A 29 -24.76 -25.10 -6.03
C ASN A 29 -26.24 -25.04 -6.39
N ILE A 30 -26.81 -23.86 -6.57
CA ILE A 30 -28.21 -23.70 -6.97
C ILE A 30 -28.44 -24.26 -8.38
N PHE A 31 -27.52 -24.05 -9.32
CA PHE A 31 -27.60 -24.64 -10.65
C PHE A 31 -27.50 -26.18 -10.61
N ALA A 32 -26.71 -26.75 -9.70
CA ALA A 32 -26.69 -28.19 -9.47
C ALA A 32 -28.05 -28.69 -8.97
N HIS A 33 -28.60 -28.07 -7.92
CA HIS A 33 -29.92 -28.43 -7.40
C HIS A 33 -31.05 -28.28 -8.42
N LEU A 34 -31.03 -27.23 -9.25
CA LEU A 34 -32.00 -27.03 -10.33
C LEU A 34 -31.94 -28.14 -11.39
N ARG A 35 -30.76 -28.72 -11.64
CA ARG A 35 -30.60 -29.84 -12.59
C ARG A 35 -31.10 -31.15 -12.01
N GLU A 36 -30.85 -31.40 -10.72
CA GLU A 36 -31.26 -32.63 -10.03
C GLU A 36 -32.77 -32.65 -9.75
N ASN A 37 -33.34 -31.51 -9.34
CA ASN A 37 -34.74 -31.39 -8.90
C ASN A 37 -35.62 -30.63 -9.91
N GLY A 38 -35.32 -30.76 -11.20
CA GLY A 38 -35.97 -30.01 -12.28
C GLY A 38 -37.49 -30.20 -12.40
N SER A 39 -38.04 -31.24 -11.77
CA SER A 39 -39.48 -31.56 -11.77
C SER A 39 -40.31 -30.77 -10.76
N ASP A 40 -39.70 -30.18 -9.73
CA ASP A 40 -40.41 -29.33 -8.77
C ASP A 40 -40.49 -27.89 -9.28
N LEU A 41 -41.68 -27.50 -9.72
CA LEU A 41 -41.96 -26.20 -10.31
C LEU A 41 -41.81 -25.04 -9.29
N TRP A 42 -42.23 -25.25 -8.05
CA TRP A 42 -42.18 -24.21 -7.01
C TRP A 42 -40.75 -23.93 -6.60
N LEU A 43 -39.98 -25.01 -6.36
CA LEU A 43 -38.56 -24.93 -6.07
C LEU A 43 -37.78 -24.24 -7.19
N ASN A 44 -38.12 -24.54 -8.45
CA ASN A 44 -37.54 -23.88 -9.62
C ASN A 44 -37.79 -22.36 -9.65
N ILE A 45 -39.02 -21.94 -9.37
CA ILE A 45 -39.40 -20.52 -9.36
C ILE A 45 -38.61 -19.78 -8.27
N ASP A 46 -38.51 -20.35 -7.07
CA ASP A 46 -37.83 -19.72 -5.95
C ASP A 46 -36.32 -19.63 -6.16
N TYR A 47 -35.69 -20.70 -6.66
CA TYR A 47 -34.27 -20.66 -7.01
C TYR A 47 -33.97 -19.66 -8.13
N ARG A 48 -34.82 -19.53 -9.15
CA ARG A 48 -34.65 -18.50 -10.19
C ARG A 48 -34.74 -17.09 -9.63
N LYS A 49 -35.70 -16.81 -8.73
CA LYS A 49 -35.80 -15.52 -8.03
C LYS A 49 -34.55 -15.25 -7.19
N TYR A 50 -34.05 -16.25 -6.48
CA TYR A 50 -32.83 -16.13 -5.69
C TYR A 50 -31.60 -15.88 -6.56
N LEU A 51 -31.44 -16.61 -7.67
CA LEU A 51 -30.35 -16.39 -8.64
C LEU A 51 -30.37 -14.96 -9.21
N LYS A 52 -31.56 -14.39 -9.45
CA LYS A 52 -31.69 -12.99 -9.87
C LYS A 52 -31.15 -12.04 -8.78
N LYS A 53 -31.57 -12.21 -7.53
CA LYS A 53 -31.06 -11.41 -6.40
C LYS A 53 -29.54 -11.54 -6.24
N GLN A 54 -29.01 -12.75 -6.44
CA GLN A 54 -27.57 -13.01 -6.39
C GLN A 54 -26.80 -12.36 -7.54
N ARG A 55 -27.40 -12.19 -8.73
CA ARG A 55 -26.79 -11.39 -9.83
C ARG A 55 -26.73 -9.91 -9.47
N GLU A 56 -27.83 -9.35 -8.96
CA GLU A 56 -27.87 -7.94 -8.53
C GLU A 56 -26.85 -7.68 -7.40
N LEU A 57 -26.71 -8.62 -6.46
CA LEU A 57 -25.72 -8.52 -5.39
C LEU A 57 -24.28 -8.62 -5.92
N GLU A 58 -24.01 -9.56 -6.83
CA GLU A 58 -22.69 -9.70 -7.46
C GLU A 58 -22.28 -8.41 -8.17
N GLU A 59 -23.18 -7.81 -8.94
CA GLU A 59 -22.91 -6.56 -9.66
C GLU A 59 -22.58 -5.41 -8.69
N LYS A 60 -23.39 -5.24 -7.64
CA LYS A 60 -23.13 -4.24 -6.59
C LYS A 60 -21.78 -4.44 -5.91
N ILE A 61 -21.40 -5.68 -5.59
CA ILE A 61 -20.11 -5.97 -4.95
C ILE A 61 -18.96 -5.78 -5.95
N SER A 62 -19.15 -6.10 -7.22
CA SER A 62 -18.17 -5.91 -8.29
C SER A 62 -17.84 -4.44 -8.50
N VAL A 63 -18.85 -3.56 -8.52
CA VAL A 63 -18.65 -2.10 -8.57
C VAL A 63 -17.85 -1.62 -7.36
N LYS A 64 -18.26 -2.00 -6.15
CA LYS A 64 -17.54 -1.63 -4.91
C LYS A 64 -16.10 -2.14 -4.91
N LYS A 65 -15.85 -3.33 -5.43
CA LYS A 65 -14.50 -3.89 -5.57
C LYS A 65 -13.63 -3.00 -6.47
N ARG A 66 -14.14 -2.58 -7.64
CA ARG A 66 -13.40 -1.70 -8.57
C ARG A 66 -13.07 -0.35 -7.94
N GLU A 67 -14.03 0.25 -7.24
CA GLU A 67 -13.81 1.50 -6.51
C GLU A 67 -12.72 1.34 -5.44
N LYS A 68 -12.76 0.23 -4.69
CA LYS A 68 -11.77 -0.06 -3.66
C LYS A 68 -10.39 -0.35 -4.23
N GLU A 69 -10.30 -1.04 -5.38
CA GLU A 69 -9.03 -1.24 -6.11
C GLU A 69 -8.41 0.09 -6.53
N ALA A 70 -9.22 1.04 -7.01
CA ALA A 70 -8.76 2.38 -7.34
C ALA A 70 -8.27 3.13 -6.08
N GLU A 71 -8.96 3.00 -4.95
CA GLU A 71 -8.56 3.61 -3.68
C GLU A 71 -7.22 3.04 -3.16
N VAL A 72 -7.06 1.71 -3.18
CA VAL A 72 -5.80 1.03 -2.82
C VAL A 72 -4.64 1.54 -3.70
N LYS A 73 -4.87 1.66 -5.01
CA LYS A 73 -3.84 2.15 -5.94
C LYS A 73 -3.45 3.59 -5.67
N LYS A 74 -4.41 4.47 -5.38
CA LYS A 74 -4.14 5.86 -4.99
C LYS A 74 -3.31 5.91 -3.72
N GLN A 75 -3.70 5.15 -2.70
CA GLN A 75 -2.96 5.12 -1.43
C GLN A 75 -1.53 4.58 -1.60
N LEU A 76 -1.34 3.57 -2.44
CA LEU A 76 -0.01 3.05 -2.78
C LEU A 76 0.88 4.13 -3.40
N ASN A 77 0.34 4.92 -4.33
CA ASN A 77 1.09 5.99 -4.97
C ASN A 77 1.54 7.05 -3.95
N VAL A 78 0.67 7.43 -3.00
CA VAL A 78 1.03 8.37 -1.92
C VAL A 78 2.19 7.83 -1.08
N LEU A 79 2.14 6.55 -0.68
CA LEU A 79 3.22 5.93 0.08
C LEU A 79 4.54 5.88 -0.71
N MET A 80 4.47 5.64 -2.02
CA MET A 80 5.64 5.61 -2.89
C MET A 80 6.28 6.99 -3.05
N GLU A 81 5.48 8.04 -3.23
CA GLU A 81 5.99 9.41 -3.30
C GLU A 81 6.66 9.83 -1.98
N LYS A 82 6.03 9.58 -0.83
CA LYS A 82 6.66 9.85 0.48
C LYS A 82 7.96 9.09 0.67
N ARG A 83 8.03 7.85 0.19
CA ARG A 83 9.28 7.07 0.23
C ARG A 83 10.37 7.70 -0.64
N ARG A 84 10.02 8.24 -1.81
CA ARG A 84 10.97 8.96 -2.69
C ARG A 84 11.45 10.24 -2.02
N GLU A 85 10.55 11.04 -1.47
CA GLU A 85 10.87 12.27 -0.75
C GLU A 85 11.83 12.02 0.42
N ARG A 86 11.55 10.99 1.25
CA ARG A 86 12.46 10.60 2.35
C ARG A 86 13.86 10.26 1.87
N LYS A 87 13.98 9.44 0.83
CA LYS A 87 15.29 9.08 0.25
C LYS A 87 16.05 10.29 -0.30
N THR A 88 15.34 11.23 -0.91
CA THR A 88 15.94 12.47 -1.40
C THR A 88 16.46 13.32 -0.24
N LEU A 89 15.66 13.44 0.83
CA LEU A 89 16.03 14.20 2.01
C LEU A 89 17.20 13.57 2.79
N GLU A 90 17.24 12.24 2.90
CA GLU A 90 18.38 11.49 3.46
C GLU A 90 19.66 11.79 2.69
N LYS A 91 19.64 11.71 1.36
CA LYS A 91 20.81 12.03 0.52
C LYS A 91 21.27 13.47 0.66
N LEU A 92 20.35 14.42 0.84
CA LEU A 92 20.71 15.82 1.07
C LEU A 92 21.39 15.99 2.43
N LYS A 93 20.85 15.36 3.49
CA LYS A 93 21.44 15.35 4.82
C LYS A 93 22.83 14.72 4.85
N GLU A 94 23.03 13.60 4.16
CA GLU A 94 24.33 12.95 4.02
C GLU A 94 25.36 13.92 3.41
N LYS A 95 25.02 14.56 2.29
CA LYS A 95 25.91 15.55 1.64
C LYS A 95 26.21 16.76 2.53
N GLU A 96 25.23 17.24 3.27
CA GLU A 96 25.40 18.37 4.18
C GLU A 96 26.30 17.98 5.37
N THR A 97 26.12 16.76 5.89
CA THR A 97 26.96 16.21 6.95
C THR A 97 28.41 16.02 6.48
N GLU A 98 28.62 15.48 5.28
CA GLU A 98 29.95 15.34 4.67
C GLU A 98 30.65 16.69 4.49
N LYS A 99 29.92 17.71 4.01
CA LYS A 99 30.45 19.08 3.89
C LYS A 99 30.84 19.64 5.25
N PHE A 100 29.95 19.54 6.23
CA PHE A 100 30.21 20.00 7.59
C PHE A 100 31.45 19.34 8.20
N ILE A 101 31.57 18.01 8.10
CA ILE A 101 32.74 17.28 8.60
C ILE A 101 34.02 17.75 7.91
N LYS A 102 33.97 17.95 6.59
CA LYS A 102 35.12 18.43 5.83
C LYS A 102 35.56 19.84 6.23
N GLU A 103 34.61 20.74 6.41
CA GLU A 103 34.88 22.11 6.86
C GLU A 103 35.46 22.11 8.28
N PHE A 104 34.85 21.36 9.19
CA PHE A 104 35.33 21.18 10.56
C PHE A 104 36.78 20.67 10.61
N LEU A 105 37.11 19.61 9.86
CA LEU A 105 38.46 19.06 9.82
C LEU A 105 39.48 20.04 9.20
N LEU A 106 39.08 20.83 8.21
CA LEU A 106 39.94 21.86 7.62
C LEU A 106 40.25 22.98 8.61
N ASP A 107 39.26 23.37 9.42
CA ASP A 107 39.46 24.41 10.42
C ASP A 107 40.30 23.90 11.61
N GLU A 108 40.07 22.67 12.09
CA GLU A 108 40.97 22.04 13.09
C GLU A 108 42.41 21.94 12.58
N GLN A 109 42.61 21.57 11.31
CA GLN A 109 43.95 21.46 10.72
C GLN A 109 44.65 22.82 10.66
N LYS A 110 43.93 23.90 10.32
CA LYS A 110 44.51 25.26 10.34
C LYS A 110 44.94 25.66 11.74
N GLU A 111 44.11 25.41 12.75
CA GLU A 111 44.45 25.72 14.15
C GLU A 111 45.70 24.95 14.60
N LEU A 112 45.80 23.65 14.27
CA LEU A 112 46.98 22.84 14.57
C LEU A 112 48.24 23.36 13.85
N ASP A 113 48.13 23.73 12.57
CA ASP A 113 49.23 24.30 11.80
C ASP A 113 49.70 25.65 12.35
N GLU A 114 48.79 26.50 12.83
CA GLU A 114 49.11 27.77 13.49
C GLU A 114 49.83 27.55 14.83
N ILE A 115 49.33 26.64 15.67
CA ILE A 115 49.98 26.24 16.92
C ILE A 115 51.39 25.70 16.63
N GLY A 116 51.52 24.78 15.67
CA GLY A 116 52.82 24.23 15.27
C GLY A 116 53.80 25.31 14.82
N ARG A 117 53.33 26.30 14.05
CA ARG A 117 54.14 27.47 13.65
C ARG A 117 54.58 28.34 14.83
N GLN A 118 53.70 28.58 15.82
CA GLN A 118 54.06 29.33 17.03
C GLN A 118 55.13 28.61 17.85
N PHE A 119 55.01 27.29 18.05
CA PHE A 119 56.03 26.50 18.75
C PHE A 119 57.37 26.47 18.00
N MET A 120 57.37 26.42 16.66
CA MET A 120 58.58 26.44 15.84
C MET A 120 59.26 27.81 15.78
N SER A 121 58.51 28.90 15.99
CA SER A 121 59.04 30.28 15.95
C SER A 121 59.41 30.86 17.32
N GLY A 122 58.91 30.29 18.42
CA GLY A 122 59.27 30.64 19.80
C GLY A 122 60.45 29.85 20.39
N GLY A 123 61.02 28.89 19.65
CA GLY A 123 62.18 28.09 20.06
C GLY A 123 63.52 28.76 19.75
N ARG A 124 63.83 29.88 20.43
CA ARG A 124 65.18 30.42 20.59
C ARG A 124 65.38 30.95 21.99
#